data_AF-A0A841TZS7-F1
#
_entry.id   AF-A0A841TZS7-F1
#
_cell.length_a   1.000
_cell.length_b   1.000
_cell.length_c   1.000
_cell.angle_alpha   90.00
_cell.angle_beta   90.00
_cell.angle_gamma   90.00
#
_symmetry.space_group_name_H-M   'P 1'
#
loop_
_entity.id
_entity.type
_entity.pdbx_description
1 polymer ?
#
loop_
_entity_poly.entity_id
_entity_poly.type
_entity_poly.pdbx_seq_one_letter_code
_entity_poly.pdbx_strand_id
1 'polypeptide(L)'
;GLPLGGHLHLSGAALTGERLRALDNAVALPLRLLEPPDAGARRPRYGSLGDFRPKAHGGFEYRTPPSWLVSPLLARGTLALAKVAAEHSRELAAHRPLDDDAMRDAFYEGDREKLLAGAERVYRALAGTAGYAKYQEDIDPLFQAIREGRRWDESADIRRKWRIRV
;
A
#
# COMPACT_ATOMS: atom_id res chain seq x y z
N GLY A 1 9.77 5.79 -19.47
CA GLY A 1 9.23 4.79 -18.53
C GLY A 1 7.84 5.24 -18.14
N LEU A 2 6.86 4.34 -18.12
CA LEU A 2 5.54 4.61 -17.54
C LEU A 2 5.72 4.84 -16.03
N PRO A 3 5.06 5.84 -15.43
CA PRO A 3 5.16 6.09 -13.99
C PRO A 3 4.75 4.85 -13.18
N LEU A 4 5.39 4.61 -12.02
CA LEU A 4 4.75 3.73 -11.01
C LEU A 4 3.54 4.47 -10.50
N GLY A 5 2.38 3.98 -10.90
CA GLY A 5 1.28 3.83 -9.96
C GLY A 5 0.33 5.00 -9.76
N GLY A 6 -0.80 4.61 -9.18
CA GLY A 6 -1.84 5.52 -8.73
C GLY A 6 -1.43 6.22 -7.44
N HIS A 7 -2.09 7.33 -7.14
CA HIS A 7 -1.91 8.07 -5.90
C HIS A 7 -3.21 8.05 -5.12
N LEU A 8 -3.12 8.21 -3.81
CA LEU A 8 -4.27 8.29 -2.92
C LEU A 8 -4.43 9.73 -2.44
N HIS A 9 -5.63 10.28 -2.54
CA HIS A 9 -5.94 11.58 -1.97
C HIS A 9 -6.49 11.40 -0.56
N LEU A 10 -5.84 12.01 0.42
CA LEU A 10 -6.28 12.03 1.80
C LEU A 10 -6.74 13.44 2.15
N SER A 11 -8.06 13.64 2.10
CA SER A 11 -8.72 14.89 2.49
C SER A 11 -9.10 14.87 3.97
N GLY A 12 -9.08 16.02 4.63
CA GLY A 12 -9.44 16.13 6.05
C GLY A 12 -8.45 15.49 7.03
N ALA A 13 -7.32 14.98 6.55
CA ALA A 13 -6.24 14.42 7.36
C ALA A 13 -5.00 15.32 7.29
N ALA A 14 -4.43 15.67 8.45
CA ALA A 14 -3.19 16.43 8.49
C ALA A 14 -2.03 15.66 7.84
N LEU A 15 -1.17 16.35 7.11
CA LEU A 15 0.09 15.77 6.63
C LEU A 15 1.08 15.69 7.80
N THR A 16 1.41 14.49 8.26
CA THR A 16 2.41 14.26 9.32
C THR A 16 3.35 13.13 8.93
N GLY A 17 4.59 13.19 9.42
CA GLY A 17 5.56 12.11 9.18
C GLY A 17 5.11 10.76 9.74
N GLU A 18 4.42 10.76 10.89
CA GLU A 18 3.82 9.54 11.45
C GLU A 18 2.81 8.89 10.48
N ARG A 19 1.91 9.70 9.90
CA ARG A 19 0.89 9.24 8.98
C ARG A 19 1.48 8.74 7.66
N LEU A 20 2.52 9.41 7.14
CA LEU A 20 3.25 8.93 5.97
C LEU A 20 3.90 7.57 6.23
N ARG A 21 4.58 7.41 7.38
CA ARG A 21 5.19 6.13 7.74
C ARG A 21 4.13 5.04 7.97
N ALA A 22 2.97 5.39 8.52
CA ALA A 22 1.85 4.45 8.64
C ALA A 22 1.37 4.00 7.25
N LEU A 23 1.21 4.92 6.30
CA LEU A 23 0.84 4.60 4.92
C LEU A 23 1.90 3.75 4.20
N ASP A 24 3.19 4.06 4.37
CA ASP A 24 4.27 3.25 3.80
C ASP A 24 4.21 1.80 4.27
N ASN A 25 4.04 1.60 5.57
CA ASN A 25 4.01 0.26 6.15
C ASN A 25 2.70 -0.46 5.83
N ALA A 26 1.55 0.21 5.96
CA ALA A 26 0.24 -0.42 5.81
C ALA A 26 -0.23 -0.55 4.36
N VAL A 27 0.26 0.29 3.44
CA VAL A 27 -0.17 0.31 2.04
C VAL A 27 0.99 -0.08 1.13
N ALA A 28 2.09 0.68 1.09
CA ALA A 28 3.13 0.44 0.09
C ALA A 28 3.79 -0.93 0.25
N LEU A 29 4.09 -1.37 1.48
CA LEU A 29 4.73 -2.66 1.73
C LEU A 29 3.86 -3.85 1.29
N PRO A 30 2.56 -3.97 1.66
CA PRO A 30 1.70 -5.03 1.13
C PRO A 30 1.55 -4.99 -0.39
N LEU A 31 1.40 -3.79 -0.96
CA LEU A 31 1.25 -3.63 -2.40
C LEU A 31 2.53 -4.02 -3.17
N ARG A 32 3.72 -3.78 -2.60
CA ARG A 32 5.01 -4.20 -3.17
C ARG A 32 5.08 -5.70 -3.43
N LEU A 33 4.45 -6.51 -2.56
CA LEU A 33 4.43 -7.97 -2.65
C LEU A 33 3.49 -8.51 -3.73
N LEU A 34 2.54 -7.69 -4.17
CA LEU A 34 1.54 -8.05 -5.16
C LEU A 34 1.86 -7.49 -6.56
N GLU A 35 2.85 -6.60 -6.65
CA GLU A 35 3.39 -6.14 -7.94
C GLU A 35 4.02 -7.27 -8.76
N PRO A 36 3.99 -7.17 -10.10
CA PRO A 36 4.76 -8.06 -10.94
C PRO A 36 6.28 -7.84 -10.72
N PRO A 37 7.13 -8.85 -10.98
CA PRO A 37 8.56 -8.77 -10.64
C PRO A 37 9.31 -7.60 -11.30
N ASP A 38 8.93 -7.26 -12.53
CA ASP A 38 9.51 -6.21 -13.36
C ASP A 38 9.16 -4.79 -12.89
N ALA A 39 8.11 -4.64 -12.06
CA ALA A 39 7.72 -3.34 -11.48
C ALA A 39 8.84 -2.65 -10.70
N GLY A 40 9.78 -3.43 -10.14
CA GLY A 40 10.95 -2.92 -9.42
C GLY A 40 11.83 -1.99 -10.26
N ALA A 41 11.92 -2.21 -11.58
CA ALA A 41 12.73 -1.39 -12.48
C ALA A 41 12.30 0.09 -12.54
N ARG A 42 11.06 0.39 -12.13
CA ARG A 42 10.53 1.76 -12.08
C ARG A 42 10.85 2.48 -10.77
N ARG A 43 11.19 1.74 -9.70
CA ARG A 43 11.38 2.30 -8.34
C ARG A 43 12.52 3.31 -8.18
N PRO A 44 13.62 3.24 -8.95
CA PRO A 44 14.61 4.32 -8.93
C PRO A 44 14.06 5.70 -9.34
N ARG A 45 12.87 5.77 -9.95
CA ARG A 45 12.25 7.03 -10.40
C ARG A 45 10.91 7.34 -9.74
N TYR A 46 10.25 6.35 -9.12
CA TYR A 46 8.90 6.49 -8.57
C TYR A 46 8.71 5.55 -7.37
N GLY A 47 7.68 5.77 -6.55
CA GLY A 47 7.38 4.85 -5.44
C GLY A 47 8.37 4.93 -4.28
N SER A 48 9.05 6.07 -4.11
CA SER A 48 9.85 6.36 -2.93
C SER A 48 8.98 6.36 -1.69
N LEU A 49 9.46 5.73 -0.61
CA LEU A 49 8.79 5.76 0.69
C LEU A 49 8.64 7.22 1.16
N GLY A 50 7.46 7.56 1.65
CA GLY A 50 7.12 8.90 2.09
C GLY A 50 6.97 9.92 0.96
N ASP A 51 6.82 9.52 -0.31
CA ASP A 51 6.48 10.46 -1.39
C ASP A 51 5.04 10.99 -1.21
N PHE A 52 4.93 12.31 -1.13
CA PHE A 52 3.65 12.99 -0.99
C PHE A 52 3.63 14.32 -1.75
N ARG A 53 2.43 14.88 -1.91
CA ARG A 53 2.24 16.26 -2.37
C ARG A 53 1.16 16.95 -1.54
N PRO A 54 1.46 18.05 -0.83
CA PRO A 54 0.45 18.83 -0.11
C PRO A 54 -0.60 19.41 -1.06
N LYS A 55 -1.85 19.56 -0.57
CA LYS A 55 -2.94 20.16 -1.34
C LYS A 55 -3.41 21.45 -0.68
N ALA A 56 -3.59 22.50 -1.49
CA ALA A 56 -3.99 23.83 -1.03
C ALA A 56 -5.36 23.85 -0.32
N HIS A 57 -6.26 22.93 -0.66
CA HIS A 57 -7.57 22.77 -0.03
C HIS A 57 -7.54 21.92 1.26
N GLY A 58 -6.35 21.63 1.80
CA GLY A 58 -6.15 20.73 2.93
C GLY A 58 -5.94 19.27 2.52
N GLY A 59 -5.18 18.54 3.33
CA GLY A 59 -4.81 17.15 3.02
C GLY A 59 -3.58 17.03 2.11
N PHE A 60 -3.40 15.83 1.55
CA PHE A 60 -2.24 15.50 0.71
C PHE A 60 -2.52 14.36 -0.27
N GLU A 61 -1.73 14.30 -1.34
CA GLU A 61 -1.58 13.10 -2.18
C GLU A 61 -0.49 12.22 -1.58
N TYR A 62 -0.78 10.94 -1.37
CA TYR A 62 0.20 9.90 -1.07
C TYR A 62 0.57 9.16 -2.36
N ARG A 63 1.85 9.11 -2.69
CA ARG A 63 2.36 8.83 -4.06
C ARG A 63 3.31 7.64 -4.16
N THR A 64 3.58 6.97 -3.04
CA THR A 64 4.41 5.77 -2.99
C THR A 64 3.78 4.50 -3.62
N PRO A 65 2.46 4.23 -3.55
CA PRO A 65 1.95 2.93 -3.95
C PRO A 65 1.99 2.74 -5.48
N PRO A 66 2.05 1.48 -5.94
CA PRO A 66 2.00 1.15 -7.35
C PRO A 66 0.58 1.26 -7.92
N SER A 67 0.37 0.80 -9.14
CA SER A 67 -0.98 0.78 -9.75
C SER A 67 -1.90 -0.14 -8.95
N TRP A 68 -2.98 0.42 -8.40
CA TRP A 68 -3.91 -0.29 -7.51
C TRP A 68 -5.34 -0.42 -8.06
N LEU A 69 -5.60 0.11 -9.25
CA LEU A 69 -6.90 -0.02 -9.95
C LEU A 69 -7.01 -1.29 -10.80
N VAL A 70 -6.07 -2.24 -10.68
CA VAL A 70 -6.03 -3.45 -11.52
C VAL A 70 -7.26 -4.34 -11.33
N SER A 71 -7.87 -4.35 -10.14
CA SER A 71 -9.10 -5.09 -9.85
C SER A 71 -9.90 -4.45 -8.71
N PRO A 72 -11.21 -4.72 -8.60
CA PRO A 72 -12.00 -4.27 -7.46
C PRO A 72 -11.47 -4.73 -6.10
N LEU A 73 -10.98 -5.97 -5.98
CA LEU A 73 -10.37 -6.50 -4.75
C LEU A 73 -9.17 -5.64 -4.33
N LEU A 74 -8.26 -5.39 -5.27
CA LEU A 74 -7.08 -4.59 -5.02
C LEU A 74 -7.43 -3.14 -4.65
N ALA A 75 -8.38 -2.55 -5.38
CA ALA A 75 -8.78 -1.18 -5.14
C ALA A 75 -9.44 -0.99 -3.78
N ARG A 76 -10.39 -1.86 -3.42
CA ARG A 76 -11.04 -1.82 -2.10
C ARG A 76 -10.04 -2.07 -0.98
N GLY A 77 -9.19 -3.09 -1.10
CA GLY A 77 -8.15 -3.37 -0.11
C GLY A 77 -7.18 -2.20 0.07
N THR A 78 -6.74 -1.57 -1.02
CA THR A 78 -5.85 -0.39 -0.97
C THR A 78 -6.51 0.79 -0.25
N LEU A 79 -7.77 1.08 -0.57
CA LEU A 79 -8.53 2.18 0.07
C LEU A 79 -8.79 1.89 1.55
N ALA A 80 -9.13 0.64 1.88
CA ALA A 80 -9.32 0.18 3.26
C ALA A 80 -8.04 0.33 4.09
N LEU A 81 -6.90 -0.13 3.56
CA LEU A 81 -5.59 0.04 4.21
C LEU A 81 -5.24 1.51 4.40
N ALA A 82 -5.41 2.33 3.37
CA ALA A 82 -5.12 3.75 3.45
C ALA A 82 -5.97 4.47 4.50
N LYS A 83 -7.25 4.08 4.61
CA LYS A 83 -8.18 4.62 5.60
C LYS A 83 -7.76 4.26 7.02
N VAL A 84 -7.49 2.98 7.30
CA VAL A 84 -7.02 2.55 8.62
C VAL A 84 -5.67 3.20 8.96
N ALA A 85 -4.72 3.21 8.03
CA ALA A 85 -3.41 3.82 8.22
C ALA A 85 -3.47 5.32 8.53
N ALA A 86 -4.39 6.04 7.88
CA ALA A 86 -4.54 7.47 8.09
C ALA A 86 -5.21 7.82 9.43
N GLU A 87 -6.23 7.07 9.83
CA GLU A 87 -7.00 7.34 11.05
C GLU A 87 -6.33 6.79 12.31
N HIS A 88 -5.65 5.66 12.19
CA HIS A 88 -5.04 4.93 13.31
C HIS A 88 -3.50 4.95 13.25
N SER A 89 -2.92 6.01 12.67
CA SER A 89 -1.46 6.15 12.50
C SER A 89 -0.66 6.03 13.80
N ARG A 90 -1.25 6.49 14.92
CA ARG A 90 -0.66 6.39 16.27
C ARG A 90 -0.65 4.96 16.79
N GLU A 91 -1.75 4.23 16.62
CA GLU A 91 -1.85 2.82 17.03
C GLU A 91 -0.87 1.94 16.25
N LEU A 92 -0.62 2.28 14.98
CA LEU A 92 0.36 1.60 14.13
C LEU A 92 1.82 1.98 14.42
N ALA A 93 2.08 3.02 15.21
CA ALA A 93 3.43 3.57 15.36
C ALA A 93 4.44 2.58 15.99
N ALA A 94 3.96 1.64 16.81
CA ALA A 94 4.79 0.60 17.43
C ALA A 94 5.19 -0.53 16.46
N HIS A 95 4.59 -0.58 15.27
CA HIS A 95 4.71 -1.70 14.33
C HIS A 95 4.99 -1.22 12.91
N ARG A 96 6.15 -0.58 12.72
CA ARG A 96 6.59 -0.06 11.42
C ARG A 96 7.89 -0.74 10.95
N PRO A 97 7.81 -1.90 10.27
CA PRO A 97 9.00 -2.57 9.74
C PRO A 97 9.90 -1.67 8.89
N LEU A 98 9.36 -0.75 8.10
CA LEU A 98 10.13 0.17 7.24
C LEU A 98 10.87 1.28 8.00
N ASP A 99 10.76 1.35 9.33
CA ASP A 99 11.63 2.21 10.15
C ASP A 99 13.04 1.58 10.29
N ASP A 100 13.21 0.30 9.95
CA ASP A 100 14.48 -0.43 9.91
C ASP A 100 15.15 -0.37 8.52
N ASP A 101 16.47 -0.14 8.49
CA ASP A 101 17.25 0.03 7.25
C ASP A 101 17.22 -1.23 6.38
N ALA A 102 17.38 -2.41 6.97
CA ALA A 102 17.39 -3.66 6.22
C ALA A 102 16.03 -3.97 5.58
N MET A 103 14.93 -3.54 6.21
CA MET A 103 13.60 -3.64 5.63
C MET A 103 13.36 -2.61 4.51
N ARG A 104 13.95 -1.41 4.61
CA ARG A 104 13.91 -0.43 3.51
C ARG A 104 14.70 -0.93 2.30
N ASP A 105 15.88 -1.49 2.50
CA ASP A 105 16.67 -2.10 1.43
C ASP A 105 15.88 -3.24 0.78
N ALA A 106 15.30 -4.13 1.57
CA ALA A 106 14.42 -5.20 1.09
C ALA A 106 13.25 -4.69 0.23
N PHE A 107 12.64 -3.56 0.61
CA PHE A 107 11.55 -2.95 -0.14
C PHE A 107 11.97 -2.52 -1.55
N TYR A 108 13.14 -1.87 -1.66
CA TYR A 108 13.66 -1.39 -2.93
C TYR A 108 14.24 -2.51 -3.79
N GLU A 109 14.97 -3.46 -3.19
CA GLU A 109 15.54 -4.63 -3.86
C GLU A 109 14.48 -5.66 -4.26
N GLY A 110 13.33 -5.67 -3.60
CA GLY A 110 12.29 -6.65 -3.83
C GLY A 110 12.56 -8.01 -3.16
N ASP A 111 13.25 -8.01 -2.02
CA ASP A 111 13.47 -9.19 -1.19
C ASP A 111 12.12 -9.66 -0.63
N ARG A 112 11.52 -10.61 -1.35
CA ARG A 112 10.17 -11.08 -1.06
C ARG A 112 10.06 -11.74 0.30
N GLU A 113 11.08 -12.46 0.75
CA GLU A 113 11.03 -13.19 2.01
C GLU A 113 10.95 -12.22 3.20
N LYS A 114 11.85 -11.23 3.24
CA LYS A 114 11.82 -10.18 4.27
C LYS A 114 10.54 -9.37 4.22
N LEU A 115 10.08 -9.02 3.01
CA LEU A 115 8.85 -8.26 2.84
C LEU A 115 7.61 -9.03 3.29
N LEU A 116 7.53 -10.35 3.06
CA LEU A 116 6.45 -11.19 3.57
C LEU A 116 6.43 -11.18 5.10
N ALA A 117 7.58 -11.34 5.75
CA ALA A 117 7.69 -11.26 7.20
C ALA A 117 7.26 -9.86 7.73
N GLY A 118 7.65 -8.80 7.04
CA GLY A 118 7.20 -7.43 7.32
C GLY A 118 5.69 -7.27 7.17
N ALA A 119 5.10 -7.80 6.10
CA ALA A 119 3.68 -7.70 5.81
C ALA A 119 2.83 -8.43 6.86
N GLU A 120 3.26 -9.60 7.34
CA GLU A 120 2.56 -10.32 8.42
C GLU A 120 2.63 -9.58 9.76
N ARG A 121 3.71 -8.83 10.03
CA ARG A 121 3.77 -7.94 11.20
C ARG A 121 2.80 -6.78 11.06
N VAL A 122 2.75 -6.16 9.89
CA VAL A 122 1.80 -5.08 9.58
C VAL A 122 0.36 -5.55 9.65
N TYR A 123 0.04 -6.73 9.11
CA TYR A 123 -1.32 -7.30 9.18
C TYR A 123 -1.80 -7.47 10.62
N ARG A 124 -0.94 -8.01 11.50
CA ARG A 124 -1.26 -8.13 12.94
C ARG A 124 -1.44 -6.77 13.61
N ALA A 125 -0.63 -5.79 13.24
CA ALA A 125 -0.78 -4.42 13.76
C ALA A 125 -2.10 -3.79 13.30
N LEU A 126 -2.46 -3.96 12.02
CA LEU A 126 -3.75 -3.52 11.48
C LEU A 126 -4.90 -4.14 12.27
N ALA A 127 -4.87 -5.47 12.45
CA ALA A 127 -5.88 -6.22 13.21
C ALA A 127 -6.06 -5.75 14.65
N GLY A 128 -5.03 -5.13 15.24
CA GLY A 128 -5.07 -4.55 16.59
C GLY A 128 -5.63 -3.13 16.66
N THR A 129 -5.88 -2.47 15.52
CA THR A 129 -6.41 -1.09 15.53
C THR A 129 -7.93 -1.06 15.71
N ALA A 130 -8.44 0.02 16.29
CA ALA A 130 -9.88 0.22 16.46
C ALA A 130 -10.66 0.28 15.11
N GLY A 131 -9.98 0.61 14.01
CA GLY A 131 -10.58 0.72 12.69
C GLY A 131 -10.71 -0.58 11.90
N TYR A 132 -10.00 -1.64 12.29
CA TYR A 132 -9.88 -2.84 11.46
C TYR A 132 -11.20 -3.58 11.25
N ALA A 133 -12.01 -3.75 12.30
CA ALA A 133 -13.27 -4.48 12.22
C ALA A 133 -14.20 -3.95 11.11
N LYS A 134 -14.19 -2.63 10.87
CA LYS A 134 -14.98 -2.00 9.82
C LYS A 134 -14.51 -2.33 8.39
N TYR A 135 -13.22 -2.59 8.23
CA TYR A 135 -12.56 -2.76 6.93
C TYR A 135 -12.02 -4.18 6.71
N GLN A 136 -12.29 -5.10 7.63
CA GLN A 136 -11.76 -6.45 7.63
C GLN A 136 -12.07 -7.21 6.32
N GLU A 137 -13.32 -7.12 5.85
CA GLU A 137 -13.75 -7.80 4.62
C GLU A 137 -12.99 -7.34 3.36
N ASP A 138 -12.36 -6.16 3.41
CA ASP A 138 -11.54 -5.61 2.34
C ASP A 138 -10.05 -5.86 2.52
N ILE A 139 -9.58 -5.92 3.77
CA ILE A 139 -8.18 -6.12 4.11
C ILE A 139 -7.80 -7.60 4.02
N ASP A 140 -8.61 -8.50 4.56
CA ASP A 140 -8.27 -9.92 4.69
C ASP A 140 -8.03 -10.61 3.34
N PRO A 141 -8.87 -10.42 2.29
CA PRO A 141 -8.63 -11.03 0.99
C PRO A 141 -7.32 -10.55 0.33
N LEU A 142 -6.90 -9.32 0.61
CA LEU A 142 -5.64 -8.77 0.09
C LEU A 142 -4.43 -9.48 0.73
N PHE A 143 -4.43 -9.66 2.05
CA PHE A 143 -3.36 -10.39 2.73
C PHE A 143 -3.40 -11.89 2.46
N GLN A 144 -4.57 -12.48 2.26
CA GLN A 144 -4.69 -13.83 1.74
C GLN A 144 -4.00 -13.97 0.37
N ALA A 145 -4.24 -13.05 -0.56
CA ALA A 145 -3.58 -13.05 -1.86
C ALA A 145 -2.05 -12.94 -1.74
N ILE A 146 -1.54 -12.15 -0.79
CA ILE A 146 -0.11 -12.03 -0.49
C ILE A 146 0.48 -13.39 -0.05
N ARG A 147 -0.18 -14.06 0.91
CA ARG A 147 0.23 -15.37 1.44
C ARG A 147 0.23 -16.46 0.38
N GLU A 148 -0.76 -16.43 -0.51
CA GLU A 148 -0.87 -17.34 -1.66
C GLU A 148 0.16 -17.05 -2.77
N GLY A 149 1.01 -16.03 -2.60
CA GLY A 149 2.03 -15.71 -3.60
C GLY A 149 1.48 -15.04 -4.85
N ARG A 150 0.23 -14.55 -4.83
CA ARG A 150 -0.38 -13.91 -6.00
C ARG A 150 0.38 -12.65 -6.37
N ARG A 151 0.41 -12.39 -7.68
CA ARG A 151 0.85 -11.13 -8.27
C ARG A 151 -0.22 -10.66 -9.22
N TRP A 152 -0.42 -9.35 -9.34
CA TRP A 152 -1.34 -8.81 -10.32
C TRP A 152 -0.64 -8.55 -11.65
N ASP A 153 -1.41 -8.72 -12.72
CA ASP A 153 -1.03 -8.32 -14.07
C ASP A 153 -1.56 -6.90 -14.33
N GLU A 154 -0.66 -5.93 -14.38
CA GLU A 154 -0.97 -4.53 -14.68
C GLU A 154 -1.06 -4.23 -16.19
N SER A 155 -0.71 -5.20 -17.06
CA SER A 155 -0.81 -5.07 -18.52
C SER A 155 -2.20 -5.43 -19.07
N ALA A 156 -2.98 -6.18 -18.29
CA ALA A 156 -4.34 -6.57 -18.66
C ALA A 156 -5.31 -5.38 -18.74
N ASP A 157 -6.21 -5.39 -19.72
CA ASP A 157 -7.30 -4.42 -19.83
C ASP A 157 -8.18 -4.45 -18.57
N ILE A 158 -8.11 -3.36 -17.79
CA ILE A 158 -8.82 -3.24 -16.52
C ILE A 158 -10.33 -3.42 -16.72
N ARG A 159 -10.91 -2.98 -17.84
CA ARG A 159 -12.37 -3.02 -18.06
C ARG A 159 -12.96 -4.41 -17.86
N ARG A 160 -12.22 -5.46 -18.23
CA ARG A 160 -12.63 -6.86 -18.05
C ARG A 160 -12.87 -7.20 -16.58
N LYS A 161 -11.91 -6.89 -15.71
CA LYS A 161 -12.01 -7.16 -14.25
C LYS A 161 -13.03 -6.26 -13.56
N TRP A 162 -13.26 -5.08 -14.12
CA TRP A 162 -14.25 -4.10 -13.62
C TRP A 162 -15.65 -4.29 -14.21
N ARG A 163 -15.85 -5.27 -15.10
CA ARG A 163 -17.12 -5.52 -15.81
C ARG A 163 -17.63 -4.29 -16.56
N ILE A 164 -16.72 -3.46 -17.06
CA ILE A 164 -17.02 -2.34 -17.95
C ILE A 164 -17.09 -2.91 -19.37
N ARG A 165 -18.14 -2.56 -20.11
CA ARG A 165 -18.33 -3.01 -21.49
C ARG A 165 -17.16 -2.52 -22.35
N VAL A 166 -16.59 -3.45 -23.11
CA VAL A 166 -15.44 -3.23 -24.01
C VAL A 166 -15.93 -2.83 -25.39
#